data_AF-A0A9N8H6X0-F1
#
_entry.id   AF-A0A9N8H6X0-F1
#
_cell.length_a   1.000
_cell.length_b   1.000
_cell.length_c   1.000
_cell.angle_alpha   90.00
_cell.angle_beta   90.00
_cell.angle_gamma   90.00
#
_symmetry.space_group_name_H-M   'P 1'
#
loop_
_entity.id
_entity.type
_entity.pdbx_description
1 polymer ?
#
loop_
_entity_poly.entity_id
_entity_poly.type
_entity_poly.pdbx_seq_one_letter_code
_entity_poly.pdbx_strand_id
1 'polypeptide(L)'
;MTITCTQVIRTATVEVWGKQRVAVLRNRRPDVKTSPNQNKKRLALSSSTKKQDDDDDGKRTDKEEEDAKAQFKVKESASTKKPSVGRFLQGYKGFVWPGANQEKLLRCLQYSLWMISFFLLEDCAKLARELESARYILRFHGLPPALEAAQSGSWSFSSARYPKLQQFLGKLLAWTMVGYYPLEHAACLLWFSPKLIFPTSFPVGLAEAFSMWSCRCWLAYVVVEILQNGLKYCEETQKARKYVEQKKDDSEGVQSAMPPRPAMMKYLRFQLVRASLHLLPAMHWSFHNSDIDPWLSLPFVNTLMWLESVVCMVESITSFHG
;
A
#
# COMPACT_ATOMS: atom_id res chain seq x y z
N MET A 1 1.96 -29.72 44.18
CA MET A 1 1.40 -30.00 42.84
C MET A 1 0.57 -28.79 42.46
N THR A 2 1.20 -27.83 41.79
CA THR A 2 0.62 -26.50 41.55
C THR A 2 0.20 -26.46 40.08
N ILE A 3 -1.10 -26.62 39.84
CA ILE A 3 -1.71 -26.48 38.52
C ILE A 3 -1.69 -24.98 38.20
N THR A 4 -0.82 -24.59 37.27
CA THR A 4 -0.62 -23.19 36.88
C THR A 4 -1.76 -22.69 36.00
N CYS A 5 -2.18 -21.45 36.29
CA CYS A 5 -3.26 -20.67 35.68
C CYS A 5 -3.14 -20.47 34.15
N THR A 6 -2.10 -21.02 33.51
CA THR A 6 -1.76 -20.88 32.09
C THR A 6 -2.62 -21.75 31.16
N GLN A 7 -3.27 -22.81 31.66
CA GLN A 7 -4.16 -23.63 30.82
C GLN A 7 -5.57 -23.05 30.64
N VAL A 8 -6.05 -22.19 31.54
CA VAL A 8 -7.42 -21.64 31.47
C VAL A 8 -7.54 -20.50 30.46
N ILE A 9 -6.45 -19.75 30.22
CA ILE A 9 -6.45 -18.66 29.24
C ILE A 9 -6.20 -19.19 27.81
N ARG A 10 -5.45 -20.30 27.66
CA ARG A 10 -5.24 -20.95 26.35
C ARG A 10 -6.53 -21.59 25.82
N THR A 11 -7.42 -22.08 26.69
CA THR A 11 -8.76 -22.54 26.29
C THR A 11 -9.74 -21.39 26.07
N ALA A 12 -9.74 -20.31 26.86
CA ALA A 12 -10.77 -19.27 26.68
C ALA A 12 -10.68 -18.52 25.33
N THR A 13 -9.49 -18.22 24.80
CA THR A 13 -9.38 -17.45 23.54
C THR A 13 -9.32 -18.35 22.29
N VAL A 14 -8.73 -19.55 22.39
CA VAL A 14 -8.72 -20.53 21.28
C VAL A 14 -10.03 -21.31 21.21
N GLU A 15 -10.76 -21.52 22.31
CA GLU A 15 -12.11 -22.10 22.23
C GLU A 15 -13.15 -21.09 21.77
N VAL A 16 -13.07 -19.80 22.15
CA VAL A 16 -14.05 -18.82 21.63
C VAL A 16 -13.87 -18.62 20.12
N TRP A 17 -12.62 -18.45 19.66
CA TRP A 17 -12.35 -18.27 18.22
C TRP A 17 -12.38 -19.58 17.41
N GLY A 18 -11.94 -20.70 17.99
CA GLY A 18 -11.94 -22.01 17.35
C GLY A 18 -13.31 -22.70 17.35
N LYS A 19 -14.09 -22.62 18.44
CA LYS A 19 -15.45 -23.21 18.48
C LYS A 19 -16.45 -22.40 17.66
N GLN A 20 -16.33 -21.06 17.56
CA GLN A 20 -17.18 -20.29 16.64
C GLN A 20 -16.86 -20.56 15.17
N ARG A 21 -15.59 -20.74 14.78
CA ARG A 21 -15.21 -21.16 13.43
C ARG A 21 -15.67 -22.58 13.09
N VAL A 22 -15.50 -23.55 13.99
CA VAL A 22 -15.88 -24.96 13.75
C VAL A 22 -17.41 -25.15 13.79
N ALA A 23 -18.15 -24.43 14.63
CA ALA A 23 -19.61 -24.49 14.67
C ALA A 23 -20.26 -23.89 13.40
N VAL A 24 -19.68 -22.83 12.84
CA VAL A 24 -20.13 -22.26 11.56
C VAL A 24 -19.85 -23.20 10.39
N LEU A 25 -18.73 -23.93 10.40
CA LEU A 25 -18.38 -24.87 9.33
C LEU A 25 -19.19 -26.18 9.39
N ARG A 26 -19.63 -26.63 10.58
CA ARG A 26 -20.47 -27.84 10.72
C ARG A 26 -21.90 -27.66 10.21
N ASN A 27 -22.40 -26.41 10.11
CA ASN A 27 -23.73 -26.10 9.54
C ASN A 27 -23.72 -25.89 8.01
N ARG A 28 -22.59 -26.08 7.31
CA ARG A 28 -22.46 -25.92 5.85
C ARG A 28 -22.76 -27.21 5.04
N ARG A 29 -23.76 -28.01 5.41
CA ARG A 29 -24.35 -28.99 4.47
C ARG A 29 -25.79 -28.62 4.12
N PRO A 30 -26.03 -27.83 3.07
CA PRO A 30 -27.30 -27.83 2.39
C PRO A 30 -27.29 -28.89 1.29
N ASP A 31 -28.15 -29.90 1.42
CA ASP A 31 -28.60 -30.72 0.30
C ASP A 31 -29.38 -29.81 -0.67
N VAL A 32 -28.76 -29.44 -1.80
CA VAL A 32 -29.44 -28.67 -2.84
C VAL A 32 -29.61 -29.56 -4.07
N LYS A 33 -30.84 -30.06 -4.23
CA LYS A 33 -31.36 -30.64 -5.46
C LYS A 33 -31.46 -29.55 -6.52
N THR A 34 -30.84 -29.79 -7.67
CA THR A 34 -30.94 -28.98 -8.87
C THR A 34 -32.31 -29.17 -9.54
N SER A 35 -32.94 -28.06 -9.93
CA SER A 35 -33.93 -28.05 -11.01
C SER A 35 -33.66 -26.84 -11.92
N PRO A 36 -33.70 -27.01 -13.25
CA PRO A 36 -33.53 -25.92 -14.20
C PRO A 36 -34.88 -25.24 -14.46
N ASN A 37 -34.87 -23.97 -14.89
CA ASN A 37 -35.39 -23.49 -16.19
C ASN A 37 -35.77 -21.99 -16.18
N GLN A 38 -35.46 -21.31 -17.30
CA GLN A 38 -36.06 -20.06 -17.83
C GLN A 38 -35.80 -18.73 -17.08
N ASN A 39 -35.66 -17.54 -17.68
CA ASN A 39 -36.01 -17.06 -19.02
C ASN A 39 -35.30 -15.71 -19.32
N LYS A 40 -35.05 -15.48 -20.61
CA LYS A 40 -34.86 -14.21 -21.35
C LYS A 40 -35.58 -12.96 -20.78
N LYS A 41 -34.94 -11.78 -20.87
CA LYS A 41 -35.44 -10.65 -21.70
C LYS A 41 -34.46 -9.45 -21.81
N ARG A 42 -34.48 -8.86 -23.02
CA ARG A 42 -33.83 -7.64 -23.53
C ARG A 42 -34.42 -6.35 -22.94
N LEU A 43 -33.67 -5.24 -23.03
CA LEU A 43 -34.01 -3.85 -23.48
C LEU A 43 -32.77 -2.98 -23.12
N ALA A 44 -32.04 -2.22 -23.96
CA ALA A 44 -32.29 -1.32 -25.08
C ALA A 44 -33.06 -0.03 -24.72
N LEU A 45 -32.33 1.10 -24.58
CA LEU A 45 -32.53 2.46 -25.14
C LEU A 45 -31.66 3.47 -24.33
N SER A 46 -30.77 4.24 -24.98
CA SER A 46 -30.90 5.67 -25.40
C SER A 46 -30.86 6.65 -24.22
N SER A 47 -30.32 7.88 -24.24
CA SER A 47 -29.84 8.80 -25.28
C SER A 47 -29.39 10.10 -24.57
N SER A 48 -28.67 10.95 -25.31
CA SER A 48 -28.68 12.44 -25.23
C SER A 48 -27.74 13.13 -24.21
N THR A 49 -26.66 13.80 -24.65
CA THR A 49 -26.54 15.21 -25.14
C THR A 49 -26.45 16.25 -24.02
N LYS A 50 -25.29 16.90 -23.85
CA LYS A 50 -25.15 18.38 -23.98
C LYS A 50 -23.69 18.84 -23.86
N LYS A 51 -23.27 19.60 -24.88
CA LYS A 51 -22.23 20.63 -24.83
C LYS A 51 -22.66 21.74 -23.87
N GLN A 52 -21.69 22.34 -23.18
CA GLN A 52 -21.71 23.77 -22.92
C GLN A 52 -20.27 24.27 -22.80
N ASP A 53 -19.91 25.08 -23.79
CA ASP A 53 -18.79 26.02 -23.77
C ASP A 53 -19.18 27.16 -22.81
N ASP A 54 -18.21 27.73 -22.07
CA ASP A 54 -18.23 29.15 -21.69
C ASP A 54 -16.82 29.55 -21.21
N ASP A 55 -16.31 30.58 -21.87
CA ASP A 55 -15.10 31.34 -21.62
C ASP A 55 -15.16 32.10 -20.29
N ASP A 56 -14.03 32.30 -19.60
CA ASP A 56 -13.79 33.59 -18.94
C ASP A 56 -12.29 33.86 -18.69
N ASP A 57 -11.90 35.05 -19.13
CA ASP A 57 -10.57 35.65 -19.10
C ASP A 57 -10.34 36.35 -17.76
N GLY A 58 -9.32 35.91 -17.00
CA GLY A 58 -9.04 36.42 -15.65
C GLY A 58 -7.59 36.79 -15.41
N LYS A 59 -7.12 37.82 -16.12
CA LYS A 59 -5.81 38.46 -16.00
C LYS A 59 -5.67 39.21 -14.66
N ARG A 60 -4.74 38.84 -13.77
CA ARG A 60 -4.27 39.77 -12.71
C ARG A 60 -2.85 39.48 -12.17
N THR A 61 -1.94 40.29 -12.70
CA THR A 61 -0.81 41.00 -12.08
C THR A 61 0.12 40.29 -11.08
N ASP A 62 1.35 40.16 -11.54
CA ASP A 62 2.59 40.24 -10.77
C ASP A 62 2.66 41.52 -9.93
N LYS A 63 3.06 41.38 -8.65
CA LYS A 63 4.02 42.23 -7.92
C LYS A 63 3.86 42.04 -6.41
N GLU A 64 4.98 42.14 -5.71
CA GLU A 64 5.13 42.34 -4.25
C GLU A 64 4.97 41.12 -3.34
N GLU A 65 6.04 40.32 -3.23
CA GLU A 65 6.47 39.81 -1.92
C GLU A 65 7.98 39.48 -1.92
N GLU A 66 8.78 40.46 -2.35
CA GLU A 66 10.24 40.44 -2.24
C GLU A 66 10.66 41.44 -1.15
N ASP A 67 10.34 41.15 0.12
CA ASP A 67 10.86 41.90 1.28
C ASP A 67 10.58 41.15 2.61
N ALA A 68 11.18 39.97 2.82
CA ALA A 68 11.11 39.30 4.13
C ALA A 68 12.26 38.30 4.43
N LYS A 69 13.45 38.42 3.83
CA LYS A 69 14.60 37.56 4.18
C LYS A 69 15.93 38.31 4.26
N ALA A 70 15.94 39.42 4.96
CA ALA A 70 17.17 39.94 5.56
C ALA A 70 17.13 39.67 7.08
N GLN A 71 18.27 39.20 7.60
CA GLN A 71 18.63 39.11 9.03
C GLN A 71 18.23 37.83 9.79
N PHE A 72 19.07 36.79 9.67
CA PHE A 72 19.65 36.14 10.85
C PHE A 72 20.93 35.38 10.47
N LYS A 73 22.04 36.09 10.32
CA LYS A 73 23.38 35.49 10.15
C LYS A 73 24.06 35.42 11.52
N VAL A 74 23.62 34.46 12.33
CA VAL A 74 24.36 34.09 13.55
C VAL A 74 25.61 33.33 13.11
N LYS A 75 26.78 33.92 13.41
CA LYS A 75 28.08 33.24 13.35
C LYS A 75 28.06 32.09 14.37
N GLU A 76 27.86 30.87 13.89
CA GLU A 76 28.03 29.67 14.70
C GLU A 76 29.53 29.39 14.88
N SER A 77 30.01 29.61 16.10
CA SER A 77 31.39 29.39 16.53
C SER A 77 31.64 27.91 16.84
N ALA A 78 32.82 27.44 16.43
CA ALA A 78 33.57 26.29 16.94
C ALA A 78 32.78 25.04 17.36
N SER A 79 32.60 24.14 16.39
CA SER A 79 32.14 22.75 16.55
C SER A 79 32.99 21.96 17.55
N THR A 80 32.54 21.89 18.80
CA THR A 80 32.82 20.74 19.67
C THR A 80 32.04 19.54 19.10
N LYS A 81 32.73 18.40 18.90
CA LYS A 81 32.15 17.18 18.32
C LYS A 81 30.95 16.74 19.17
N LYS A 82 29.73 17.12 18.77
CA LYS A 82 28.48 16.64 19.39
C LYS A 82 28.51 15.11 19.41
N PRO A 83 28.13 14.48 20.55
CA PRO A 83 28.13 13.02 20.69
C PRO A 83 27.30 12.36 19.58
N SER A 84 27.80 11.24 19.05
CA SER A 84 27.23 10.51 17.90
C SER A 84 25.73 10.22 18.05
N VAL A 85 25.26 10.08 19.29
CA VAL A 85 23.86 9.86 19.65
C VAL A 85 22.97 11.03 19.22
N GLY A 86 23.43 12.28 19.32
CA GLY A 86 22.63 13.44 18.89
C GLY A 86 22.40 13.45 17.38
N ARG A 87 23.42 13.05 16.61
CA ARG A 87 23.33 12.92 15.14
C ARG A 87 22.41 11.76 14.75
N PHE A 88 22.49 10.64 15.47
CA PHE A 88 21.57 9.51 15.30
C PHE A 88 20.13 9.88 15.62
N LEU A 89 19.87 10.54 16.76
CA LEU A 89 18.52 10.95 17.16
C LEU A 89 17.91 11.99 16.22
N GLN A 90 18.72 12.90 15.66
CA GLN A 90 18.26 13.85 14.66
C GLN A 90 17.90 13.15 13.35
N GLY A 91 18.72 12.18 12.91
CA GLY A 91 18.40 11.31 11.78
C GLY A 91 17.16 10.45 12.03
N TYR A 92 17.02 9.89 13.24
CA TYR A 92 15.86 9.11 13.66
C TYR A 92 14.58 9.94 13.68
N LYS A 93 14.62 11.19 14.18
CA LYS A 93 13.49 12.12 14.12
C LYS A 93 13.10 12.41 12.66
N GLY A 94 14.07 12.71 11.80
CA GLY A 94 13.81 12.90 10.36
C GLY A 94 13.28 11.64 9.67
N PHE A 95 13.72 10.47 10.13
CA PHE A 95 13.26 9.17 9.64
C PHE A 95 11.81 8.87 10.05
N VAL A 96 11.48 9.04 11.34
CA VAL A 96 10.17 8.66 11.91
C VAL A 96 9.08 9.70 11.63
N TRP A 97 9.44 10.95 11.34
CA TRP A 97 8.47 12.04 11.21
C TRP A 97 7.51 11.91 10.01
N PRO A 98 7.94 11.49 8.81
CA PRO A 98 7.01 11.18 7.74
C PRO A 98 6.20 9.93 8.08
N GLY A 99 4.87 10.04 8.15
CA GLY A 99 3.98 8.90 8.42
C GLY A 99 4.23 7.70 7.49
N ALA A 100 4.69 7.96 6.26
CA ALA A 100 5.10 6.93 5.30
C ALA A 100 6.25 6.03 5.82
N ASN A 101 7.21 6.59 6.56
CA ASN A 101 8.33 5.83 7.09
C ASN A 101 7.95 5.04 8.35
N GLN A 102 6.97 5.53 9.12
CA GLN A 102 6.43 4.79 10.27
C GLN A 102 5.79 3.48 9.82
N GLU A 103 5.03 3.49 8.72
CA GLU A 103 4.41 2.28 8.19
C GLU A 103 5.46 1.27 7.70
N LYS A 104 6.50 1.74 6.99
CA LYS A 104 7.61 0.89 6.53
C LYS A 104 8.34 0.24 7.72
N LEU A 105 8.61 1.01 8.77
CA LEU A 105 9.26 0.51 9.98
C LEU A 105 8.40 -0.51 10.71
N LEU A 106 7.11 -0.21 10.93
CA LEU A 106 6.19 -1.11 11.61
C LEU A 106 6.01 -2.42 10.84
N ARG A 107 5.95 -2.36 9.51
CA ARG A 107 5.91 -3.53 8.64
C ARG A 107 7.18 -4.38 8.79
N CYS A 108 8.35 -3.74 8.73
CA CYS A 108 9.63 -4.44 8.91
C CYS A 108 9.73 -5.11 10.29
N LEU A 109 9.32 -4.41 11.35
CA LEU A 109 9.29 -4.94 12.70
C LEU A 109 8.31 -6.12 12.82
N GLN A 110 7.10 -5.99 12.29
CA GLN A 110 6.09 -7.05 12.30
C GLN A 110 6.64 -8.35 11.67
N TYR A 111 7.15 -8.29 10.44
CA TYR A 111 7.62 -9.49 9.75
C TYR A 111 8.94 -10.02 10.28
N SER A 112 9.80 -9.17 10.85
CA SER A 112 11.01 -9.63 11.54
C SER A 112 10.68 -10.36 12.83
N LEU A 113 9.72 -9.85 13.62
CA LEU A 113 9.23 -10.52 14.83
C LEU A 113 8.52 -11.84 14.50
N TRP A 114 7.75 -11.87 13.42
CA TRP A 114 7.16 -13.11 12.90
C TRP A 114 8.25 -14.15 12.55
N MET A 115 9.30 -13.75 11.82
CA MET A 115 10.44 -14.63 11.51
C MET A 115 11.16 -15.13 12.77
N ILE A 116 11.43 -14.25 13.72
CA ILE A 116 12.08 -14.58 14.99
C ILE A 116 11.25 -15.58 15.80
N SER A 117 9.91 -15.48 15.73
CA SER A 117 9.01 -16.37 16.48
C SER A 117 9.12 -17.83 16.07
N PHE A 118 9.62 -18.15 14.86
CA PHE A 118 9.92 -19.54 14.48
C PHE A 118 11.08 -20.13 15.24
N PHE A 119 12.05 -19.31 15.65
CA PHE A 119 13.33 -19.78 16.16
C PHE A 119 13.45 -19.64 17.67
N LEU A 120 12.86 -18.59 18.27
CA LEU A 120 13.28 -18.15 19.60
C LEU A 120 12.16 -18.12 20.64
N LEU A 121 10.97 -17.54 20.39
CA LEU A 121 9.98 -17.28 21.45
C LEU A 121 8.52 -17.17 20.94
N GLU A 122 7.57 -17.82 21.61
CA GLU A 122 6.12 -17.70 21.36
C GLU A 122 5.62 -16.24 21.57
N ASP A 123 6.22 -15.49 22.50
CA ASP A 123 5.79 -14.11 22.83
C ASP A 123 5.98 -13.12 21.67
N CYS A 124 6.96 -13.36 20.79
CA CYS A 124 7.17 -12.55 19.60
C CYS A 124 6.00 -12.64 18.62
N ALA A 125 5.32 -13.79 18.56
CA ALA A 125 4.13 -13.98 17.71
C ALA A 125 2.92 -13.20 18.25
N LYS A 126 2.82 -12.99 19.56
CA LYS A 126 1.79 -12.12 20.14
C LYS A 126 2.07 -10.66 19.73
N LEU A 127 3.29 -10.19 19.93
CA LEU A 127 3.66 -8.81 19.56
C LEU A 127 3.49 -8.55 18.06
N ALA A 128 3.83 -9.51 17.19
CA ALA A 128 3.62 -9.40 15.76
C ALA A 128 2.13 -9.20 15.40
N ARG A 129 1.21 -9.88 16.10
CA ARG A 129 -0.25 -9.72 15.91
C ARG A 129 -0.78 -8.38 16.42
N GLU A 130 -0.27 -7.88 17.54
CA GLU A 130 -0.62 -6.54 18.03
C GLU A 130 -0.14 -5.45 17.05
N LEU A 131 1.06 -5.61 16.49
CA LEU A 131 1.58 -4.72 15.45
C LEU A 131 0.76 -4.77 14.16
N GLU A 132 0.30 -5.96 13.76
CA GLU A 132 -0.63 -6.10 12.64
C GLU A 132 -1.93 -5.32 12.87
N SER A 133 -2.48 -5.42 14.09
CA SER A 133 -3.68 -4.68 14.50
C SER A 133 -3.46 -3.16 14.45
N ALA A 134 -2.32 -2.67 14.93
CA ALA A 134 -1.95 -1.26 14.86
C ALA A 134 -1.85 -0.75 13.40
N ARG A 135 -1.40 -1.58 12.46
CA ARG A 135 -1.32 -1.21 11.04
C ARG A 135 -2.68 -1.01 10.40
N TYR A 136 -3.73 -1.75 10.81
CA TYR A 136 -5.08 -1.49 10.32
C TYR A 136 -5.50 -0.05 10.63
N ILE A 137 -5.27 0.42 11.85
CA ILE A 137 -5.59 1.79 12.26
C ILE A 137 -4.78 2.80 11.42
N LEU A 138 -3.49 2.54 11.20
CA LEU A 138 -2.65 3.43 10.39
C LEU A 138 -3.10 3.52 8.94
N ARG A 139 -3.57 2.43 8.34
CA ARG A 139 -4.11 2.42 6.99
C ARG A 139 -5.34 3.31 6.84
N PHE A 140 -6.12 3.52 7.91
CA PHE A 140 -7.26 4.46 7.87
C PHE A 140 -6.83 5.87 7.46
N HIS A 141 -5.67 6.31 7.95
CA HIS A 141 -5.11 7.62 7.65
C HIS A 141 -4.67 7.76 6.18
N GLY A 142 -4.59 6.66 5.44
CA GLY A 142 -4.34 6.65 4.00
C GLY A 142 -5.56 7.02 3.14
N LEU A 143 -6.78 7.04 3.70
CA LEU A 143 -7.99 7.32 2.93
C LEU A 143 -8.08 8.77 2.43
N PRO A 144 -7.87 9.82 3.26
CA PRO A 144 -7.87 11.20 2.77
C PRO A 144 -6.91 11.48 1.59
N PRO A 145 -5.61 11.11 1.66
CA PRO A 145 -4.70 11.34 0.53
C PRO A 145 -5.05 10.49 -0.71
N ALA A 146 -5.63 9.30 -0.53
CA ALA A 146 -6.11 8.51 -1.67
C ALA A 146 -7.31 9.19 -2.36
N LEU A 147 -8.23 9.80 -1.60
CA LEU A 147 -9.37 10.51 -2.16
C LEU A 147 -8.93 11.79 -2.90
N GLU A 148 -8.01 12.55 -2.30
CA GLU A 148 -7.39 13.71 -2.94
C GLU A 148 -6.68 13.31 -4.24
N ALA A 149 -5.92 12.22 -4.23
CA ALA A 149 -5.22 11.69 -5.41
C ALA A 149 -6.18 11.17 -6.48
N ALA A 150 -7.33 10.59 -6.10
CA ALA A 150 -8.34 10.11 -7.03
C ALA A 150 -8.99 11.28 -7.80
N GLN A 151 -9.19 12.41 -7.14
CA GLN A 151 -9.74 13.62 -7.74
C GLN A 151 -8.69 14.36 -8.59
N SER A 152 -7.53 14.65 -8.01
CA SER A 152 -6.47 15.44 -8.64
C SER A 152 -5.64 14.67 -9.68
N GLY A 153 -5.50 13.36 -9.53
CA GLY A 153 -4.52 12.56 -10.28
C GLY A 153 -3.08 12.76 -9.82
N SER A 154 -2.85 13.23 -8.58
CA SER A 154 -1.51 13.52 -8.03
C SER A 154 -0.57 12.30 -7.97
N TRP A 155 -1.11 11.09 -8.01
CA TRP A 155 -0.34 9.84 -8.04
C TRP A 155 0.09 9.41 -9.46
N SER A 156 -0.08 10.27 -10.47
CA SER A 156 0.37 10.00 -11.82
C SER A 156 1.82 10.42 -12.05
N PHE A 157 2.56 9.65 -12.85
CA PHE A 157 3.86 10.10 -13.34
C PHE A 157 3.68 11.06 -14.52
N SER A 158 4.50 12.12 -14.56
CA SER A 158 4.67 12.90 -15.78
C SER A 158 5.36 12.03 -16.85
N SER A 159 4.73 11.89 -18.00
CA SER A 159 5.25 11.14 -19.15
C SER A 159 5.10 11.96 -20.42
N ALA A 160 6.18 12.07 -21.18
CA ALA A 160 6.15 12.72 -22.49
C ALA A 160 5.48 11.84 -23.56
N ARG A 161 5.59 10.51 -23.40
CA ARG A 161 5.13 9.54 -24.41
C ARG A 161 3.65 9.17 -24.24
N TYR A 162 3.20 9.01 -22.99
CA TYR A 162 1.84 8.55 -22.69
C TYR A 162 1.19 9.33 -21.53
N PRO A 163 1.00 10.67 -21.64
CA PRO A 163 0.51 11.50 -20.54
C PRO A 163 -0.89 11.09 -20.06
N LYS A 164 -1.84 10.88 -20.99
CA LYS A 164 -3.22 10.51 -20.65
C LYS A 164 -3.30 9.13 -19.96
N LEU A 165 -2.49 8.17 -20.41
CA LEU A 165 -2.46 6.83 -19.83
C LEU A 165 -1.88 6.86 -18.42
N GLN A 166 -0.78 7.58 -18.19
CA GLN A 166 -0.19 7.72 -16.86
C GLN A 166 -1.13 8.45 -15.88
N GLN A 167 -1.85 9.46 -16.36
CA GLN A 167 -2.88 10.14 -15.57
C GLN A 167 -4.04 9.20 -15.22
N PHE A 168 -4.52 8.42 -16.19
CA PHE A 168 -5.54 7.40 -15.96
C PHE A 168 -5.09 6.34 -14.96
N LEU A 169 -3.88 5.79 -15.10
CA LEU A 169 -3.32 4.81 -14.19
C LEU A 169 -3.16 5.38 -12.77
N GLY A 170 -2.69 6.63 -12.63
CA GLY A 170 -2.58 7.28 -11.32
C GLY A 170 -3.92 7.47 -10.63
N LYS A 171 -4.96 7.88 -11.37
CA LYS A 171 -6.33 7.97 -10.83
C LYS A 171 -6.88 6.59 -10.47
N LEU A 172 -6.67 5.59 -11.32
CA LEU A 172 -7.12 4.21 -11.07
C LEU A 172 -6.45 3.65 -9.81
N LEU A 173 -5.15 3.86 -9.64
CA LEU A 173 -4.39 3.47 -8.46
C LEU A 173 -4.95 4.12 -7.19
N ALA A 174 -5.27 5.41 -7.24
CA ALA A 174 -5.94 6.10 -6.13
C ALA A 174 -7.35 5.54 -5.83
N TRP A 175 -8.17 5.30 -6.85
CA TRP A 175 -9.51 4.72 -6.68
C TRP A 175 -9.47 3.30 -6.08
N THR A 176 -8.46 2.49 -6.42
CA THR A 176 -8.30 1.18 -5.77
C THR A 176 -8.04 1.32 -4.26
N MET A 177 -7.31 2.34 -3.82
CA MET A 177 -7.11 2.65 -2.40
C MET A 177 -8.38 3.17 -1.72
N VAL A 178 -9.16 4.02 -2.41
CA VAL A 178 -10.47 4.50 -1.92
C VAL A 178 -11.44 3.35 -1.67
N GLY A 179 -11.42 2.30 -2.50
CA GLY A 179 -12.17 1.07 -2.24
C GLY A 179 -11.56 0.20 -1.14
N TYR A 180 -10.23 0.03 -1.15
CA TYR A 180 -9.51 -0.82 -0.21
C TYR A 180 -9.71 -0.40 1.26
N TYR A 181 -9.47 0.87 1.60
CA TYR A 181 -9.44 1.29 3.00
C TYR A 181 -10.79 1.09 3.72
N PRO A 182 -11.94 1.56 3.21
CA PRO A 182 -13.21 1.38 3.89
C PRO A 182 -13.61 -0.09 4.05
N LEU A 183 -13.35 -0.93 3.03
CA LEU A 183 -13.67 -2.35 3.08
C LEU A 183 -12.82 -3.09 4.12
N GLU A 184 -11.53 -2.76 4.20
CA GLU A 184 -10.63 -3.32 5.20
C GLU A 184 -11.06 -2.92 6.62
N HIS A 185 -11.45 -1.66 6.82
CA HIS A 185 -11.94 -1.18 8.11
C HIS A 185 -13.29 -1.79 8.48
N ALA A 186 -14.19 -1.97 7.53
CA ALA A 186 -15.43 -2.69 7.76
C ALA A 186 -15.17 -4.12 8.24
N ALA A 187 -14.28 -4.87 7.56
CA ALA A 187 -13.89 -6.21 7.99
C ALA A 187 -13.31 -6.20 9.42
N CYS A 188 -12.39 -5.29 9.70
CA CYS A 188 -11.76 -5.09 11.00
C CYS A 188 -12.81 -4.83 12.11
N LEU A 189 -13.72 -3.86 11.90
CA LEU A 189 -14.77 -3.53 12.86
C LEU A 189 -15.73 -4.69 13.10
N LEU A 190 -16.07 -5.46 12.06
CA LEU A 190 -16.92 -6.64 12.17
C LEU A 190 -16.25 -7.78 12.95
N TRP A 191 -14.92 -7.91 12.88
CA TRP A 191 -14.18 -8.88 13.70
C TRP A 191 -14.04 -8.45 15.16
N PHE A 192 -13.77 -7.16 15.42
CA PHE A 192 -13.59 -6.67 16.79
C PHE A 192 -14.91 -6.50 17.55
N SER A 193 -15.96 -6.03 16.88
CA SER A 193 -17.20 -5.59 17.54
C SER A 193 -18.45 -6.03 16.79
N PRO A 194 -18.64 -7.33 16.48
CA PRO A 194 -19.81 -7.79 15.74
C PRO A 194 -21.12 -7.46 16.45
N LYS A 195 -21.14 -7.52 17.79
CA LYS A 195 -22.31 -7.22 18.62
C LYS A 195 -22.71 -5.74 18.62
N LEU A 196 -21.76 -4.83 18.38
CA LEU A 196 -22.03 -3.39 18.34
C LEU A 196 -22.76 -3.01 17.06
N ILE A 197 -22.40 -3.64 15.94
CA ILE A 197 -22.96 -3.36 14.62
C ILE A 197 -24.26 -4.14 14.38
N PHE A 198 -24.31 -5.40 14.83
CA PHE A 198 -25.46 -6.28 14.65
C PHE A 198 -25.90 -6.87 16.00
N PRO A 199 -26.74 -6.16 16.78
CA PRO A 199 -27.17 -6.61 18.10
C PRO A 199 -28.03 -7.89 18.06
N THR A 200 -28.77 -8.11 16.98
CA THR A 200 -29.79 -9.15 16.88
C THR A 200 -29.36 -10.38 16.09
N SER A 201 -28.67 -10.22 14.96
CA SER A 201 -28.19 -11.33 14.13
C SER A 201 -27.05 -10.88 13.23
N PHE A 202 -25.86 -11.43 13.46
CA PHE A 202 -24.69 -11.16 12.64
C PHE A 202 -24.71 -12.04 11.37
N PRO A 203 -24.68 -11.46 10.17
CA PRO A 203 -24.58 -12.24 8.93
C PRO A 203 -23.24 -12.97 8.88
N VAL A 204 -23.28 -14.29 8.98
CA VAL A 204 -22.10 -15.16 8.92
C VAL A 204 -21.40 -14.98 7.57
N GLY A 205 -20.11 -14.67 7.58
CA GLY A 205 -19.32 -14.49 6.36
C GLY A 205 -19.22 -13.05 5.86
N LEU A 206 -19.90 -12.08 6.48
CA LEU A 206 -19.85 -10.68 6.02
C LEU A 206 -18.46 -10.06 6.19
N ALA A 207 -17.79 -10.31 7.32
CA ALA A 207 -16.44 -9.81 7.58
C ALA A 207 -15.43 -10.39 6.58
N GLU A 208 -15.55 -11.69 6.30
CA GLU A 208 -14.74 -12.42 5.33
C GLU A 208 -14.99 -11.91 3.90
N ALA A 209 -16.24 -11.55 3.56
CA ALA A 209 -16.57 -10.95 2.28
C ALA A 209 -15.92 -9.56 2.13
N PHE A 210 -16.00 -8.71 3.14
CA PHE A 210 -15.35 -7.40 3.13
C PHE A 210 -13.82 -7.51 3.03
N SER A 211 -13.22 -8.44 3.79
CA SER A 211 -11.78 -8.72 3.71
C SER A 211 -11.36 -9.20 2.33
N MET A 212 -12.12 -10.09 1.70
CA MET A 212 -11.80 -10.56 0.35
C MET A 212 -11.89 -9.43 -0.68
N TRP A 213 -12.93 -8.60 -0.59
CA TRP A 213 -13.10 -7.46 -1.49
C TRP A 213 -12.01 -6.41 -1.30
N SER A 214 -11.58 -6.15 -0.06
CA SER A 214 -10.43 -5.27 0.17
C SER A 214 -9.16 -5.86 -0.45
N CYS A 215 -8.90 -7.17 -0.30
CA CYS A 215 -7.77 -7.84 -0.95
C CYS A 215 -7.82 -7.74 -2.48
N ARG A 216 -9.00 -7.79 -3.10
CA ARG A 216 -9.16 -7.57 -4.56
C ARG A 216 -8.84 -6.15 -4.97
N CYS A 217 -9.25 -5.15 -4.19
CA CYS A 217 -8.85 -3.76 -4.41
C CYS A 217 -7.33 -3.60 -4.28
N TRP A 218 -6.71 -4.24 -3.28
CA TRP A 218 -5.26 -4.26 -3.13
C TRP A 218 -4.55 -4.96 -4.30
N LEU A 219 -5.07 -6.07 -4.79
CA LEU A 219 -4.54 -6.72 -5.99
C LEU A 219 -4.61 -5.82 -7.22
N ALA A 220 -5.75 -5.14 -7.43
CA ALA A 220 -5.90 -4.19 -8.52
C ALA A 220 -4.87 -3.05 -8.41
N TYR A 221 -4.63 -2.53 -7.20
CA TYR A 221 -3.58 -1.55 -6.93
C TYR A 221 -2.21 -2.06 -7.37
N VAL A 222 -1.81 -3.26 -6.94
CA VAL A 222 -0.50 -3.84 -7.25
C VAL A 222 -0.30 -4.00 -8.77
N VAL A 223 -1.33 -4.48 -9.48
CA VAL A 223 -1.28 -4.61 -10.95
C VAL A 223 -1.10 -3.26 -11.62
N VAL A 224 -1.88 -2.26 -11.21
CA VAL A 224 -1.79 -0.90 -11.77
C VAL A 224 -0.43 -0.28 -11.45
N GLU A 225 0.11 -0.50 -10.26
CA GLU A 225 1.43 -0.04 -9.84
C GLU A 225 2.55 -0.65 -10.70
N ILE A 226 2.50 -1.96 -10.99
CA ILE A 226 3.45 -2.61 -11.90
C ILE A 226 3.38 -1.99 -13.30
N LEU A 227 2.17 -1.79 -13.84
CA LEU A 227 1.98 -1.20 -15.16
C LEU A 227 2.50 0.24 -15.23
N GLN A 228 2.14 1.06 -14.24
CA GLN A 228 2.50 2.47 -14.16
C GLN A 228 4.03 2.66 -14.06
N ASN A 229 4.67 1.94 -13.13
CA ASN A 229 6.12 1.95 -12.95
C ASN A 229 6.86 1.31 -14.14
N GLY A 230 6.32 0.25 -14.73
CA GLY A 230 6.90 -0.43 -15.89
C GLY A 230 6.95 0.48 -17.12
N LEU A 231 5.85 1.17 -17.43
CA LEU A 231 5.80 2.17 -18.50
C LEU A 231 6.81 3.30 -18.25
N LYS A 232 6.88 3.78 -17.00
CA LYS A 232 7.82 4.85 -16.65
C LYS A 232 9.28 4.40 -16.76
N TYR A 233 9.58 3.17 -16.34
CA TYR A 233 10.90 2.57 -16.48
C TYR A 233 11.33 2.40 -17.94
N CYS A 234 10.42 1.97 -18.82
CA CYS A 234 10.67 1.89 -20.25
C CYS A 234 10.97 3.26 -20.86
N GLU A 235 10.22 4.31 -20.48
CA GLU A 235 10.45 5.67 -20.96
C GLU A 235 11.83 6.20 -20.54
N GLU A 236 12.21 6.05 -19.28
CA GLU A 236 13.51 6.52 -18.79
C GLU A 236 14.68 5.70 -19.38
N THR A 237 14.48 4.40 -19.64
CA THR A 237 15.46 3.56 -20.35
C THR A 237 15.66 4.04 -21.80
N GLN A 238 14.59 4.42 -22.49
CA GLN A 238 14.68 4.96 -23.85
C GLN A 238 15.40 6.31 -23.87
N LYS A 239 15.12 7.20 -22.91
CA LYS A 239 15.84 8.47 -22.77
C LYS A 239 17.33 8.26 -22.54
N ALA A 240 17.68 7.31 -21.67
CA ALA A 240 19.08 6.95 -21.41
C ALA A 240 19.79 6.44 -22.67
N ARG A 241 19.13 5.61 -23.49
CA ARG A 241 19.70 5.12 -24.76
C ARG A 241 19.94 6.26 -25.75
N LYS A 242 18.94 7.12 -25.97
CA LYS A 242 19.07 8.29 -26.86
C LYS A 242 20.18 9.24 -26.43
N TYR A 243 20.34 9.46 -25.13
CA TYR A 243 21.42 10.28 -24.59
C TYR A 243 22.81 9.69 -24.90
N VAL A 244 22.97 8.37 -24.79
CA VAL A 244 24.23 7.68 -25.13
C VAL A 244 24.51 7.70 -26.63
N GLU A 245 23.48 7.55 -27.46
CA GLU A 245 23.58 7.64 -28.93
C GLU A 245 24.00 9.07 -29.34
N GLN A 246 23.29 10.09 -28.87
CA GLN A 246 23.63 11.50 -29.13
C GLN A 246 25.04 11.85 -28.66
N LYS A 247 25.47 11.33 -27.50
CA LYS A 247 26.84 11.56 -27.00
C LYS A 247 27.94 10.97 -27.89
N LYS A 248 27.64 9.93 -28.69
CA LYS A 248 28.61 9.37 -29.65
C LYS A 248 28.71 10.23 -30.91
N ASP A 249 27.57 10.76 -31.36
CA ASP A 249 27.48 11.53 -32.60
C ASP A 249 27.92 13.00 -32.39
N ASP A 250 27.61 13.59 -31.23
CA ASP A 250 27.91 15.00 -30.89
C ASP A 250 29.37 15.24 -30.44
N SER A 251 30.32 14.51 -31.04
CA SER A 251 31.75 14.85 -30.94
C SER A 251 32.04 16.28 -31.45
N GLU A 252 31.08 16.93 -32.13
CA GLU A 252 31.15 18.30 -32.67
C GLU A 252 30.12 19.30 -32.07
N GLY A 253 29.70 19.12 -30.81
CA GLY A 253 29.34 20.30 -29.97
C GLY A 253 27.87 20.73 -29.89
N VAL A 254 26.89 19.82 -29.97
CA VAL A 254 25.49 20.17 -29.69
C VAL A 254 25.10 19.87 -28.23
N GLN A 255 24.77 20.92 -27.49
CA GLN A 255 24.23 20.85 -26.12
C GLN A 255 22.69 20.92 -26.17
N SER A 256 21.97 19.83 -25.85
CA SER A 256 20.56 19.97 -25.40
C SER A 256 19.94 18.72 -24.74
N ALA A 257 20.61 17.57 -24.66
CA ALA A 257 19.98 16.38 -24.08
C ALA A 257 20.15 16.33 -22.55
N MET A 258 19.03 16.44 -21.82
CA MET A 258 19.04 16.26 -20.36
C MET A 258 19.46 14.81 -20.03
N PRO A 259 20.49 14.61 -19.18
CA PRO A 259 20.97 13.27 -18.86
C PRO A 259 19.90 12.46 -18.09
N PRO A 260 19.87 11.13 -18.27
CA PRO A 260 18.98 10.27 -17.50
C PRO A 260 19.26 10.42 -16.00
N ARG A 261 18.21 10.46 -15.18
CA ARG A 261 18.33 10.61 -13.73
C ARG A 261 18.57 9.25 -13.07
N PRO A 262 19.79 8.91 -12.63
CA PRO A 262 20.09 7.59 -12.07
C PRO A 262 19.26 7.28 -10.81
N ALA A 263 18.93 8.29 -10.01
CA ALA A 263 18.08 8.15 -8.83
C ALA A 263 16.66 7.67 -9.18
N MET A 264 16.05 8.22 -10.24
CA MET A 264 14.70 7.81 -10.70
C MET A 264 14.71 6.36 -11.18
N MET A 265 15.74 5.95 -11.93
CA MET A 265 15.89 4.58 -12.39
C MET A 265 16.02 3.58 -11.23
N LYS A 266 16.80 3.95 -10.20
CA LYS A 266 16.94 3.14 -8.99
C LYS A 266 15.61 3.02 -8.24
N TYR A 267 14.89 4.13 -8.07
CA TYR A 267 13.56 4.15 -7.45
C TYR A 267 12.58 3.23 -8.19
N LEU A 268 12.44 3.38 -9.51
CA LEU A 268 11.52 2.56 -10.32
C LEU A 268 11.83 1.07 -10.22
N ARG A 269 13.11 0.68 -10.14
CA ARG A 269 13.50 -0.72 -9.92
C ARG A 269 13.03 -1.25 -8.57
N PHE A 270 13.23 -0.48 -7.49
CA PHE A 270 12.74 -0.87 -6.17
C PHE A 270 11.23 -1.01 -6.15
N GLN A 271 10.51 -0.07 -6.77
CA GLN A 271 9.04 -0.12 -6.84
C GLN A 271 8.54 -1.34 -7.63
N LEU A 272 9.17 -1.68 -8.76
CA LEU A 272 8.83 -2.87 -9.53
C LEU A 272 9.09 -4.16 -8.76
N VAL A 273 10.22 -4.26 -8.05
CA VAL A 273 10.53 -5.44 -7.21
C VAL A 273 9.52 -5.55 -6.07
N ARG A 274 9.21 -4.45 -5.38
CA ARG A 274 8.22 -4.39 -4.30
C ARG A 274 6.85 -4.87 -4.78
N ALA A 275 6.35 -4.28 -5.87
CA ALA A 275 5.04 -4.63 -6.40
C ALA A 275 4.99 -6.10 -6.88
N SER A 276 6.09 -6.61 -7.45
CA SER A 276 6.19 -8.02 -7.85
C SER A 276 6.13 -8.97 -6.64
N LEU A 277 6.77 -8.62 -5.52
CA LEU A 277 6.71 -9.39 -4.29
C LEU A 277 5.32 -9.39 -3.65
N HIS A 278 4.54 -8.32 -3.85
CA HIS A 278 3.14 -8.24 -3.39
C HIS A 278 2.13 -8.96 -4.28
N LEU A 279 2.46 -9.22 -5.54
CA LEU A 279 1.50 -9.77 -6.50
C LEU A 279 0.96 -11.14 -6.06
N LEU A 280 1.84 -12.07 -5.67
CA LEU A 280 1.44 -13.41 -5.24
C LEU A 280 0.65 -13.40 -3.92
N PRO A 281 1.09 -12.72 -2.84
CA PRO A 281 0.28 -12.54 -1.64
C PRO A 281 -1.09 -11.90 -1.91
N ALA A 282 -1.14 -10.84 -2.74
CA ALA A 282 -2.38 -10.16 -3.07
C ALA A 282 -3.35 -11.07 -3.82
N MET A 283 -2.85 -11.89 -4.76
CA MET A 283 -3.66 -12.91 -5.43
C MET A 283 -4.16 -13.97 -4.45
N HIS A 284 -3.27 -14.47 -3.58
CA HIS A 284 -3.62 -15.49 -2.59
C HIS A 284 -4.76 -15.04 -1.67
N TRP A 285 -4.72 -13.81 -1.15
CA TRP A 285 -5.76 -13.27 -0.28
C TRP A 285 -7.03 -12.82 -1.01
N SER A 286 -6.98 -12.67 -2.35
CA SER A 286 -8.14 -12.26 -3.15
C SER A 286 -9.14 -13.40 -3.43
N PHE A 287 -8.71 -14.65 -3.23
CA PHE A 287 -9.57 -15.82 -3.45
C PHE A 287 -10.50 -16.07 -2.27
N HIS A 288 -11.72 -16.50 -2.58
CA HIS A 288 -12.63 -17.00 -1.55
C HIS A 288 -12.04 -18.28 -0.95
N ASN A 289 -12.11 -18.43 0.37
CA ASN A 289 -11.58 -19.59 1.10
C ASN A 289 -10.05 -19.72 1.12
N SER A 290 -9.28 -18.64 0.95
CA SER A 290 -7.82 -18.65 1.12
C SER A 290 -7.36 -19.28 2.44
N ASP A 291 -8.19 -19.18 3.49
CA ASP A 291 -7.92 -19.74 4.82
C ASP A 291 -8.22 -21.23 4.94
N ILE A 292 -9.12 -21.77 4.11
CA ILE A 292 -9.58 -23.16 4.19
C ILE A 292 -8.78 -24.03 3.23
N ASP A 293 -8.55 -23.53 2.02
CA ASP A 293 -7.80 -24.22 0.97
C ASP A 293 -6.78 -23.25 0.34
N PRO A 294 -5.66 -22.99 1.07
CA PRO A 294 -4.66 -22.04 0.62
C PRO A 294 -3.92 -22.56 -0.61
N TRP A 295 -4.06 -21.88 -1.75
CA TRP A 295 -3.26 -22.20 -2.95
C TRP A 295 -1.74 -22.03 -2.73
N LEU A 296 -1.35 -21.07 -1.89
CA LEU A 296 0.05 -20.87 -1.48
C LEU A 296 0.18 -21.18 0.00
N SER A 297 1.25 -21.87 0.39
CA SER A 297 1.49 -22.14 1.81
C SER A 297 1.72 -20.84 2.58
N LEU A 298 1.16 -20.76 3.79
CA LEU A 298 1.30 -19.58 4.65
C LEU A 298 2.77 -19.18 4.89
N PRO A 299 3.73 -20.12 5.12
CA PRO A 299 5.14 -19.78 5.24
C PRO A 299 5.73 -19.11 3.98
N PHE A 300 5.30 -19.54 2.79
CA PHE A 300 5.76 -18.96 1.53
C PHE A 300 5.24 -17.53 1.37
N VAL A 301 3.95 -17.29 1.60
CA VAL A 301 3.34 -15.96 1.55
C VAL A 301 4.04 -15.00 2.51
N ASN A 302 4.26 -15.43 3.76
CA ASN A 302 4.89 -14.59 4.77
C ASN A 302 6.39 -14.34 4.47
N THR A 303 7.08 -15.28 3.83
CA THR A 303 8.46 -15.07 3.35
C THR A 303 8.51 -13.99 2.27
N LEU A 304 7.55 -13.98 1.33
CA LEU A 304 7.46 -12.90 0.33
C LEU A 304 7.21 -11.54 0.99
N MET A 305 6.33 -11.48 1.98
CA MET A 305 6.06 -10.24 2.72
C MET A 305 7.26 -9.77 3.55
N TRP A 306 8.04 -10.71 4.11
CA TRP A 306 9.28 -10.38 4.79
C TRP A 306 10.33 -9.82 3.82
N LEU A 307 10.54 -10.46 2.67
CA LEU A 307 11.45 -9.97 1.62
C LEU A 307 11.06 -8.57 1.16
N GLU A 308 9.76 -8.33 0.95
CA GLU A 308 9.27 -7.00 0.58
C GLU A 308 9.59 -5.94 1.65
N SER A 309 9.43 -6.30 2.91
CA SER A 309 9.73 -5.40 4.03
C SER A 309 11.21 -5.05 4.10
N VAL A 310 12.09 -6.03 3.84
CA VAL A 310 13.53 -5.79 3.72
C VAL A 310 13.84 -4.86 2.56
N VAL A 311 13.22 -5.06 1.39
CA VAL A 311 13.37 -4.17 0.22
C VAL A 311 12.94 -2.74 0.56
N CYS A 312 11.81 -2.54 1.24
CA CYS A 312 11.35 -1.24 1.72
C CYS A 312 12.34 -0.56 2.68
N MET A 313 12.95 -1.33 3.58
CA MET A 313 13.95 -0.82 4.52
C MET A 313 15.23 -0.40 3.79
N VAL A 314 15.72 -1.22 2.85
CA VAL A 314 16.88 -0.90 2.01
C VAL A 314 16.62 0.35 1.16
N GLU A 315 15.46 0.43 0.50
CA GLU A 315 15.06 1.63 -0.25
C GLU A 315 15.13 2.87 0.64
N SER A 316 14.52 2.80 1.83
CA SER A 316 14.50 3.92 2.78
C SER A 316 15.91 4.34 3.17
N ILE A 317 16.76 3.40 3.63
CA ILE A 317 18.16 3.69 4.00
C ILE A 317 18.93 4.31 2.84
N THR A 318 18.75 3.80 1.62
CA THR A 318 19.47 4.34 0.45
C THR A 318 18.95 5.71 0.01
N SER A 319 17.68 6.04 0.29
CA SER A 319 17.11 7.36 0.00
C SER A 319 17.56 8.44 0.99
N PHE A 320 18.01 8.08 2.20
CA PHE A 320 18.57 9.04 3.16
C PHE A 320 19.98 9.52 2.82
N HIS A 321 20.72 8.77 2.00
CA HIS A 321 22.13 9.03 1.71
C HIS A 321 22.36 9.67 0.33
N GLY A 322 21.32 9.86 -0.48
CA GLY A 322 21.40 10.43 -1.82
C GLY A 322 20.62 11.73 -1.92
#